data_AF-A0A7K7NY20-F1
#
_entry.id   AF-A0A7K7NY20-F1
#
_cell.length_a   1.000
_cell.length_b   1.000
_cell.length_c   1.000
_cell.angle_alpha   90.00
_cell.angle_beta   90.00
_cell.angle_gamma   90.00
#
_symmetry.space_group_name_H-M   'P 1'
#
loop_
_entity.id
_entity.type
_entity.pdbx_description
1 polymer ?
#
loop_
_entity_poly.entity_id
_entity_poly.type
_entity_poly.pdbx_seq_one_letter_code
_entity_poly.pdbx_strand_id
1 'polypeptide(L)'
;QVIGGAGLDVDFSLESPSGLLLVSESRRSDGAHTVEPTEAGDYKLCFDNSFSTISEKLVFFELIFDSAQEEEEEEEEDEEGDGWVEAAEPEDMLDVKIEDIKESIETMKSRLERSIQMQTLLRAFEARDRNLQESNLGRVNFWSAVNLGVLVVVAFLQVYMLKSLFEDKRTVRT
;
A
#
# COMPACT_ATOMS: atom_id res chain seq x y z
N GLN A 1 -3.65 -7.18 7.87
CA GLN A 1 -4.16 -8.09 6.81
C GLN A 1 -3.05 -8.41 5.81
N VAL A 2 -2.90 -9.67 5.40
CA VAL A 2 -1.97 -10.13 4.37
C VAL A 2 -2.68 -10.07 3.02
N ILE A 3 -2.14 -9.26 2.12
CA ILE A 3 -2.76 -8.91 0.83
C ILE A 3 -2.12 -9.63 -0.36
N GLY A 4 -1.02 -10.36 -0.12
CA GLY A 4 -0.43 -11.23 -1.13
C GLY A 4 0.87 -11.88 -0.69
N GLY A 5 1.35 -12.80 -1.52
CA GLY A 5 2.39 -13.78 -1.16
C GLY A 5 1.80 -15.18 -0.97
N ALA A 6 2.64 -16.21 -1.06
CA ALA A 6 2.20 -17.60 -0.93
C ALA A 6 1.67 -17.89 0.48
N GLY A 7 0.55 -18.58 0.64
CA GLY A 7 0.01 -18.95 1.97
C GLY A 7 -0.87 -17.91 2.65
N LEU A 8 -0.73 -16.62 2.30
CA LEU A 8 -1.50 -15.50 2.86
C LEU A 8 -1.47 -15.42 4.40
N ASP A 9 -0.36 -15.83 5.00
CA ASP A 9 -0.14 -15.88 6.45
C ASP A 9 1.10 -15.06 6.86
N VAL A 10 1.10 -14.55 8.09
CA VAL A 10 2.25 -13.88 8.71
C VAL A 10 2.21 -14.09 10.23
N ASP A 11 3.37 -14.09 10.88
CA ASP A 11 3.45 -14.06 12.33
C ASP A 11 3.46 -12.58 12.78
N PHE A 12 2.70 -12.24 13.82
CA PHE A 12 2.60 -10.89 14.38
C PHE A 12 2.97 -10.90 15.85
N SER A 13 3.72 -9.91 16.31
CA SER A 13 3.96 -9.69 17.73
C SER A 13 3.98 -8.21 18.09
N LEU A 14 3.43 -7.88 19.25
CA LEU A 14 3.46 -6.56 19.88
C LEU A 14 4.18 -6.66 21.22
N GLU A 15 5.18 -5.82 21.41
CA GLU A 15 6.00 -5.78 22.62
C GLU A 15 5.97 -4.39 23.27
N SER A 16 5.90 -4.35 24.60
CA SER A 16 5.96 -3.12 25.40
C SER A 16 7.38 -2.52 25.42
N PRO A 17 7.53 -1.27 25.89
CA PRO A 17 8.85 -0.64 26.05
C PRO A 17 9.79 -1.40 27.00
N SER A 18 9.22 -2.09 27.99
CA SER A 18 9.92 -2.98 28.93
C SER A 18 10.33 -4.34 28.33
N GLY A 19 9.96 -4.64 27.08
CA GLY A 19 10.23 -5.92 26.43
C GLY A 19 9.25 -7.02 26.82
N LEU A 20 8.07 -6.67 27.37
CA LEU A 20 7.02 -7.63 27.65
C LEU A 20 6.19 -7.85 26.38
N LEU A 21 6.05 -9.11 25.98
CA LEU A 21 5.23 -9.48 24.84
C LEU A 21 3.74 -9.39 25.21
N LEU A 22 3.03 -8.44 24.60
CA LEU A 22 1.61 -8.15 24.86
C LEU A 22 0.69 -8.98 23.97
N VAL A 23 1.04 -9.10 22.69
CA VAL A 23 0.30 -9.88 21.70
C VAL A 23 1.29 -10.71 20.89
N SER A 24 0.98 -11.98 20.66
CA SER A 24 1.69 -12.82 19.71
C SER A 24 0.70 -13.73 18.99
N GLU A 25 0.75 -13.68 17.68
CA GLU A 25 -0.07 -14.50 16.79
C GLU A 25 0.81 -15.14 15.73
N SER A 26 0.60 -16.43 15.50
CA SER A 26 1.32 -17.17 14.47
C SER A 26 0.40 -17.49 13.29
N ARG A 27 0.90 -17.34 12.07
CA ARG A 27 0.28 -17.73 10.80
C ARG A 27 -1.14 -17.22 10.63
N ARG A 28 -1.31 -15.91 10.82
CA ARG A 28 -2.60 -15.23 10.62
C ARG A 28 -2.63 -14.47 9.28
N SER A 29 -3.79 -14.48 8.65
CA SER A 29 -4.09 -13.68 7.45
C SER A 29 -4.52 -12.26 7.78
N ASP A 30 -5.10 -12.06 8.95
CA ASP A 30 -5.64 -10.79 9.41
C ASP A 30 -5.81 -10.83 10.94
N GLY A 31 -5.94 -9.64 11.53
CA GLY A 31 -6.06 -9.44 12.96
C GLY A 31 -6.20 -7.94 13.26
N ALA A 32 -6.89 -7.62 14.35
CA ALA A 32 -7.04 -6.28 14.88
C ALA A 32 -6.93 -6.36 16.40
N HIS A 33 -6.09 -5.51 16.99
CA HIS A 33 -5.79 -5.51 18.43
C HIS A 33 -5.85 -4.08 18.95
N THR A 34 -6.61 -3.88 20.01
CA THR A 34 -6.65 -2.62 20.77
C THR A 34 -5.91 -2.85 22.07
N VAL A 35 -4.91 -2.03 22.35
CA VAL A 35 -4.09 -2.14 23.56
C VAL A 35 -4.05 -0.80 24.26
N GLU A 36 -4.38 -0.78 25.54
CA GLU A 36 -4.26 0.40 26.39
C GLU A 36 -2.79 0.58 26.80
N PRO A 37 -2.17 1.75 26.55
CA PRO A 37 -0.78 1.99 26.93
C PRO A 37 -0.61 1.94 28.45
N THR A 38 0.03 0.89 28.96
CA THR A 38 0.30 0.71 30.40
C THR A 38 1.57 1.42 30.85
N GLU A 39 2.51 1.65 29.92
CA GLU A 39 3.83 2.23 30.19
C GLU A 39 4.15 3.29 29.13
N ALA A 40 4.74 4.41 29.56
CA ALA A 40 5.23 5.42 28.62
C ALA A 40 6.50 4.91 27.92
N GLY A 41 6.53 4.94 26.60
CA GLY A 41 7.70 4.60 25.79
C GLY A 41 7.35 3.99 24.44
N ASP A 42 8.36 3.41 23.79
CA ASP A 42 8.24 2.88 22.45
C ASP A 42 7.69 1.45 22.43
N TYR A 43 6.52 1.29 21.82
CA TYR A 43 5.93 -0.02 21.54
C TYR A 43 6.45 -0.56 20.21
N LYS A 44 6.79 -1.85 20.18
CA LYS A 44 7.36 -2.50 19.00
C LYS A 44 6.37 -3.46 18.36
N LEU A 45 6.00 -3.19 17.11
CA LEU A 45 5.22 -4.09 16.27
C LEU A 45 6.16 -4.85 15.34
N CYS A 46 6.06 -6.17 15.31
CA CYS A 46 6.85 -7.03 14.42
C CYS A 46 5.94 -7.92 13.56
N PHE A 47 6.29 -8.02 12.29
CA PHE A 47 5.71 -8.97 11.34
C PHE A 47 6.83 -9.91 10.88
N ASP A 48 6.71 -11.20 11.20
CA ASP A 48 7.72 -12.21 10.86
C ASP A 48 7.24 -13.12 9.72
N ASN A 49 8.12 -13.28 8.73
CA ASN A 49 7.97 -14.17 7.57
C ASN A 49 9.17 -15.12 7.43
N SER A 50 9.90 -15.37 8.52
CA SER A 50 11.05 -16.28 8.58
C SER A 50 10.69 -17.70 8.12
N PHE A 51 9.43 -18.10 8.25
CA PHE A 51 8.94 -19.41 7.81
C PHE A 51 8.82 -19.56 6.28
N SER A 52 8.69 -18.47 5.52
CA SER A 52 8.63 -18.51 4.05
C SER A 52 9.92 -17.99 3.43
N THR A 53 10.93 -18.83 3.36
CA THR A 53 12.27 -18.47 2.86
C THR A 53 12.31 -18.09 1.38
N ILE A 54 11.33 -18.50 0.58
CA ILE A 54 11.31 -18.32 -0.88
C ILE A 54 10.32 -17.24 -1.34
N SER A 55 9.32 -16.88 -0.52
CA SER A 55 8.20 -16.04 -0.94
C SER A 55 8.09 -14.80 -0.07
N GLU A 56 8.08 -13.63 -0.71
CA GLU A 56 7.71 -12.37 -0.07
C GLU A 56 6.23 -12.38 0.35
N LYS A 57 5.94 -11.71 1.46
CA LYS A 57 4.58 -11.45 1.97
C LYS A 57 4.32 -9.95 1.94
N LEU A 58 3.07 -9.62 1.70
CA LEU A 58 2.61 -8.24 1.67
C LEU A 58 1.61 -8.07 2.79
N VAL A 59 1.96 -7.21 3.73
CA VAL A 59 1.13 -6.97 4.90
C VAL A 59 0.66 -5.53 4.84
N PHE A 60 -0.66 -5.36 4.83
CA PHE A 60 -1.30 -4.10 5.11
C PHE A 60 -1.57 -4.03 6.62
N PHE A 61 -1.08 -2.99 7.27
CA PHE A 61 -1.36 -2.68 8.67
C PHE A 61 -1.74 -1.21 8.79
N GLU A 62 -2.61 -0.93 9.75
CA GLU A 62 -3.04 0.41 10.11
C GLU A 62 -2.91 0.53 11.63
N LEU A 63 -2.43 1.68 12.08
CA LEU A 63 -2.24 1.96 13.50
C LEU A 63 -2.97 3.25 13.83
N ILE A 64 -3.85 3.18 14.81
CA ILE A 64 -4.72 4.28 15.24
C ILE A 64 -4.35 4.60 16.67
N PHE A 65 -4.00 5.86 16.93
CA PHE A 65 -3.84 6.39 18.27
C PHE A 65 -5.13 7.10 18.66
N ASP A 66 -5.68 6.75 19.82
CA ASP A 66 -6.80 7.48 20.42
C ASP A 66 -6.19 8.46 21.43
N SER A 67 -5.79 9.64 20.95
CA SER A 67 -5.28 10.71 21.81
C SER A 67 -6.45 11.45 22.41
N ALA A 68 -6.89 11.06 23.60
CA ALA A 68 -7.76 11.88 24.45
C ALA A 68 -7.02 13.09 25.06
N GLN A 69 -5.93 13.54 24.43
CA GLN A 69 -4.94 14.49 24.96
C GLN A 69 -4.82 15.72 24.06
N GLU A 70 -5.92 16.13 23.42
CA GLU A 70 -6.01 17.47 22.79
C GLU A 70 -6.70 18.48 23.73
N GLU A 71 -7.25 18.06 24.88
CA GLU A 71 -7.90 18.97 25.83
C GLU A 71 -6.96 19.58 26.89
N GLU A 72 -5.76 19.01 27.13
CA GLU A 72 -4.86 19.49 28.20
C GLU A 72 -3.70 20.38 27.70
N GLU A 73 -3.37 20.37 26.40
CA GLU A 73 -2.26 21.16 25.85
C GLU A 73 -2.69 22.58 25.39
N GLU A 74 -3.99 22.85 25.22
CA GLU A 74 -4.48 24.22 24.90
C GLU A 74 -4.54 25.14 26.14
N GLU A 75 -4.51 24.63 27.39
CA GLU A 75 -4.64 25.48 28.60
C GLU A 75 -3.31 26.12 29.08
N GLU A 76 -2.13 25.65 28.64
CA GLU A 76 -0.83 26.18 29.13
C GLU A 76 -0.18 27.28 28.24
N GLU A 77 -0.73 27.59 27.06
CA GLU A 77 -0.18 28.67 26.19
C GLU A 77 -0.84 30.05 26.37
N ASP A 78 -1.91 30.18 27.15
CA ASP A 78 -2.71 31.43 27.25
C ASP A 78 -2.34 32.39 28.40
N GLU A 79 -1.27 32.15 29.18
CA GLU A 79 -0.93 33.01 30.34
C GLU A 79 0.01 34.22 30.07
N GLU A 80 0.48 34.46 28.83
CA GLU A 80 1.38 35.61 28.57
C GLU A 80 1.17 36.28 27.20
N GLY A 81 0.12 37.11 27.06
CA GLY A 81 -0.15 37.88 25.82
C GLY A 81 -1.15 39.04 25.96
N ASP A 82 -0.62 40.22 26.24
CA ASP A 82 -1.10 41.59 25.96
C ASP A 82 -2.61 41.95 25.87
N GLY A 83 -3.02 42.85 26.78
CA GLY A 83 -4.35 43.45 26.77
C GLY A 83 -4.58 44.43 25.63
N TRP A 84 -5.61 44.18 24.84
CA TRP A 84 -6.53 45.16 24.25
C TRP A 84 -7.84 44.44 23.96
N VAL A 85 -8.91 44.82 24.65
CA VAL A 85 -10.31 44.99 24.17
C VAL A 85 -11.19 45.03 25.42
N GLU A 86 -11.34 46.24 25.97
CA GLU A 86 -12.44 46.56 26.88
C GLU A 86 -13.43 47.40 26.09
N ALA A 87 -14.46 46.77 25.51
CA ALA A 87 -15.78 47.36 25.32
C ALA A 87 -16.78 46.40 24.62
N ALA A 88 -17.77 45.97 25.41
CA ALA A 88 -19.14 45.65 25.05
C ALA A 88 -19.48 44.23 24.53
N GLU A 89 -19.94 43.40 25.47
CA GLU A 89 -20.76 42.18 25.33
C GLU A 89 -21.91 42.30 24.29
N PRO A 90 -22.36 41.19 23.65
CA PRO A 90 -22.35 39.81 24.14
C PRO A 90 -21.50 38.87 23.27
N GLU A 91 -20.36 38.42 23.81
CA GLU A 91 -19.41 37.52 23.15
C GLU A 91 -19.88 36.05 23.16
N ASP A 92 -20.74 35.66 24.11
CA ASP A 92 -21.24 34.27 24.27
C ASP A 92 -21.95 33.67 23.04
N MET A 93 -22.54 34.48 22.14
CA MET A 93 -23.23 33.96 20.96
C MET A 93 -22.35 33.94 19.70
N LEU A 94 -21.18 34.59 19.74
CA LEU A 94 -20.22 34.62 18.65
C LEU A 94 -19.14 33.56 18.85
N ASP A 95 -18.68 33.34 20.08
CA ASP A 95 -17.75 32.26 20.43
C ASP A 95 -18.35 30.89 20.20
N VAL A 96 -19.60 30.67 20.63
CA VAL A 96 -20.35 29.41 20.34
C VAL A 96 -20.41 29.13 18.83
N LYS A 97 -20.50 30.16 17.99
CA LYS A 97 -20.49 29.98 16.53
C LYS A 97 -19.09 29.75 15.95
N ILE A 98 -18.04 30.23 16.61
CA ILE A 98 -16.66 30.06 16.18
C ILE A 98 -16.15 28.68 16.61
N GLU A 99 -16.51 28.20 17.80
CA GLU A 99 -16.26 26.83 18.28
C GLU A 99 -16.96 25.78 17.43
N ASP A 100 -18.25 25.97 17.11
CA ASP A 100 -18.98 25.10 16.18
C ASP A 100 -18.27 24.99 14.81
N ILE A 101 -17.67 26.11 14.34
CA ILE A 101 -16.92 26.14 13.09
C ILE A 101 -15.55 25.46 13.25
N LYS A 102 -14.82 25.70 14.35
CA LYS A 102 -13.53 25.06 14.68
C LYS A 102 -13.69 23.53 14.70
N GLU A 103 -14.69 23.04 15.44
CA GLU A 103 -15.01 21.61 15.54
C GLU A 103 -15.39 21.02 14.16
N SER A 104 -16.17 21.75 13.37
CA SER A 104 -16.52 21.31 12.01
C SER A 104 -15.31 21.22 11.07
N ILE A 105 -14.31 22.09 11.24
CA ILE A 105 -13.08 22.11 10.44
C ILE A 105 -12.15 20.98 10.88
N GLU A 106 -12.00 20.73 12.18
CA GLU A 106 -11.19 19.63 12.72
C GLU A 106 -11.76 18.26 12.35
N THR A 107 -13.08 18.10 12.46
CA THR A 107 -13.75 16.87 12.00
C THR A 107 -13.66 16.70 10.48
N MET A 108 -13.65 17.78 9.69
CA MET A 108 -13.38 17.71 8.25
C MET A 108 -11.91 17.37 7.95
N LYS A 109 -10.96 17.96 8.67
CA LYS A 109 -9.52 17.72 8.52
C LYS A 109 -9.19 16.25 8.79
N SER A 110 -9.68 15.68 9.90
CA SER A 110 -9.46 14.28 10.23
C SER A 110 -10.08 13.31 9.20
N ARG A 111 -11.25 13.64 8.65
CA ARG A 111 -11.87 12.87 7.54
C ARG A 111 -11.07 12.97 6.25
N LEU A 112 -10.50 14.15 5.96
CA LEU A 112 -9.70 14.39 4.77
C LEU A 112 -8.35 13.67 4.85
N GLU A 113 -7.69 13.71 6.01
CA GLU A 113 -6.42 13.02 6.26
C GLU A 113 -6.56 11.51 6.09
N ARG A 114 -7.61 10.89 6.68
CA ARG A 114 -7.93 9.48 6.43
C ARG A 114 -8.14 9.17 4.94
N SER A 115 -8.84 10.06 4.22
CA SER A 115 -9.09 9.88 2.77
C SER A 115 -7.80 9.99 1.95
N ILE A 116 -6.91 10.93 2.29
CA ILE A 116 -5.63 11.12 1.61
C ILE A 116 -4.70 9.92 1.85
N GLN A 117 -4.65 9.40 3.09
CA GLN A 117 -3.91 8.20 3.42
C GLN A 117 -4.40 6.99 2.61
N MET A 118 -5.72 6.80 2.52
CA MET A 118 -6.33 5.74 1.71
C MET A 118 -6.03 5.89 0.22
N GLN A 119 -6.10 7.10 -0.34
CA GLN A 119 -5.77 7.35 -1.75
C GLN A 119 -4.29 7.10 -2.05
N THR A 120 -3.39 7.44 -1.13
CA THR A 120 -1.94 7.22 -1.29
C THR A 120 -1.61 5.73 -1.33
N LEU A 121 -2.27 4.96 -0.48
CA LEU A 121 -2.20 3.49 -0.47
C LEU A 121 -2.68 2.90 -1.80
N LEU A 122 -3.86 3.31 -2.28
CA LEU A 122 -4.43 2.78 -3.53
C LEU A 122 -3.52 3.04 -4.72
N ARG A 123 -2.90 4.22 -4.78
CA ARG A 123 -1.89 4.56 -5.81
C ARG A 123 -0.65 3.69 -5.72
N ALA A 124 -0.18 3.37 -4.51
CA ALA A 124 0.97 2.48 -4.34
C ALA A 124 0.67 1.05 -4.81
N PHE A 125 -0.53 0.52 -4.52
CA PHE A 125 -0.95 -0.78 -5.04
C PHE A 125 -1.14 -0.78 -6.56
N GLU A 126 -1.78 0.25 -7.12
CA GLU A 126 -1.96 0.36 -8.57
C GLU A 126 -0.62 0.41 -9.30
N ALA A 127 0.34 1.20 -8.80
CA ALA A 127 1.67 1.30 -9.39
C ALA A 127 2.40 -0.06 -9.41
N ARG A 128 2.25 -0.84 -8.34
CA ARG A 128 2.85 -2.17 -8.25
C ARG A 128 2.17 -3.17 -9.18
N ASP A 129 0.84 -3.23 -9.17
CA ASP A 129 0.08 -4.14 -10.04
C ASP A 129 0.38 -3.87 -11.51
N ARG A 130 0.55 -2.59 -11.87
CA ARG A 130 0.97 -2.19 -13.21
C ARG A 130 2.35 -2.72 -13.57
N ASN A 131 3.33 -2.61 -12.66
CA ASN A 131 4.68 -3.14 -12.89
C ASN A 131 4.68 -4.68 -13.04
N LEU A 132 3.85 -5.38 -12.27
CA LEU A 132 3.69 -6.83 -12.40
C LEU A 132 3.05 -7.21 -13.74
N GLN A 133 2.04 -6.48 -14.21
CA GLN A 133 1.43 -6.72 -15.52
C GLN A 133 2.42 -6.48 -16.65
N GLU A 134 3.21 -5.41 -16.61
CA GLU A 134 4.20 -5.09 -17.65
C GLU A 134 5.27 -6.19 -17.77
N SER A 135 5.78 -6.69 -16.64
CA SER A 135 6.77 -7.77 -16.65
C SER A 135 6.21 -9.09 -17.21
N ASN A 136 4.96 -9.43 -16.89
CA ASN A 136 4.29 -10.61 -17.43
C ASN A 136 3.99 -10.48 -18.92
N LEU A 137 3.48 -9.33 -19.33
CA LEU A 137 3.19 -9.02 -20.73
C LEU A 137 4.45 -9.07 -21.58
N GLY A 138 5.58 -8.54 -21.09
CA GLY A 138 6.87 -8.64 -21.76
C GLY A 138 7.29 -10.08 -22.02
N ARG A 139 7.16 -10.95 -21.02
CA ARG A 139 7.52 -12.38 -21.15
C ARG A 139 6.62 -13.10 -22.15
N VAL A 140 5.31 -12.90 -22.06
CA VAL A 140 4.34 -13.52 -22.98
C VAL A 140 4.56 -13.03 -24.41
N ASN A 141 4.76 -11.72 -24.60
CA ASN A 141 5.00 -11.13 -25.91
C ASN A 141 6.30 -11.66 -26.54
N PHE A 142 7.38 -11.79 -25.75
CA PHE A 142 8.63 -12.37 -26.23
C PHE A 142 8.46 -13.79 -26.77
N TRP A 143 7.85 -14.68 -25.98
CA TRP A 143 7.61 -16.06 -26.42
C TRP A 143 6.65 -16.16 -27.60
N SER A 144 5.68 -15.24 -27.70
CA SER A 144 4.75 -15.17 -28.82
C SER A 144 5.46 -14.72 -30.11
N ALA A 145 6.35 -13.73 -30.01
CA ALA A 145 7.17 -13.26 -31.13
C ALA A 145 8.12 -14.33 -31.65
N VAL A 146 8.75 -15.10 -30.75
CA VAL A 146 9.58 -16.25 -31.13
C VAL A 146 8.77 -17.30 -31.90
N ASN A 147 7.57 -17.66 -31.42
CA ASN A 147 6.69 -18.60 -32.11
C ASN A 147 6.27 -18.09 -33.50
N LEU A 148 5.90 -16.81 -33.61
CA LEU A 148 5.59 -16.18 -34.89
C LEU A 148 6.77 -16.27 -35.87
N GLY A 149 7.99 -16.00 -35.39
CA GLY A 149 9.21 -16.13 -36.19
C GLY A 149 9.43 -17.55 -36.72
N VAL A 150 9.23 -18.57 -35.87
CA VAL A 150 9.33 -19.98 -36.28
C VAL A 150 8.33 -20.32 -37.39
N LEU A 151 7.07 -19.89 -37.26
CA LEU A 151 6.05 -20.12 -38.28
C LEU A 151 6.40 -19.48 -39.62
N VAL A 152 6.93 -18.26 -39.61
CA VAL A 152 7.39 -17.57 -40.82
C VAL A 152 8.54 -18.33 -41.48
N VAL A 153 9.53 -18.78 -40.70
CA VAL A 153 10.66 -19.58 -41.23
C VAL A 153 10.16 -20.88 -41.88
N VAL A 154 9.23 -21.59 -41.22
CA VAL A 154 8.65 -22.81 -41.78
C VAL A 154 7.91 -22.53 -43.09
N ALA A 155 7.14 -21.44 -43.17
CA ALA A 155 6.45 -21.04 -44.40
C ALA A 155 7.44 -20.76 -45.55
N PHE A 156 8.56 -20.09 -45.28
CA PHE A 156 9.62 -19.87 -46.28
C PHE A 156 10.25 -21.19 -46.75
N LEU A 157 10.60 -22.08 -45.82
CA LEU A 157 11.17 -23.38 -46.14
C LEU A 157 10.20 -24.22 -46.98
N GLN A 158 8.91 -24.20 -46.66
CA GLN A 158 7.87 -24.89 -47.43
C GLN A 158 7.82 -24.37 -48.88
N VAL A 159 7.80 -23.05 -49.08
CA VAL A 159 7.81 -22.47 -50.44
C VAL A 159 9.10 -22.80 -51.20
N TYR A 160 10.25 -22.73 -50.53
CA TYR A 160 11.54 -23.08 -51.15
C TYR A 160 11.59 -24.55 -51.57
N MET A 161 11.15 -25.47 -50.70
CA MET A 161 11.09 -26.90 -50.99
C MET A 161 10.15 -27.21 -52.16
N LEU A 162 8.96 -26.59 -52.18
CA LEU A 162 8.03 -26.72 -53.31
C LEU A 162 8.68 -26.23 -54.60
N LYS A 163 9.30 -25.06 -54.60
CA LYS A 163 9.98 -24.53 -55.78
C LYS A 163 11.13 -25.43 -56.23
N SER A 164 11.94 -25.93 -55.30
CA SER A 164 13.05 -26.84 -55.57
C SER A 164 12.60 -28.18 -56.16
N LEU A 165 11.40 -28.67 -55.82
CA LEU A 165 10.84 -29.90 -56.38
C LEU A 165 10.35 -29.72 -57.82
N PHE A 166 9.93 -28.50 -58.20
CA PHE A 166 9.45 -28.19 -59.54
C PHE A 166 10.52 -27.59 -60.47
N GLU A 167 11.66 -27.15 -59.92
CA GLU A 167 12.79 -26.62 -60.68
C GLU A 167 13.71 -27.79 -61.11
N ASP A 168 13.25 -28.58 -62.08
CA ASP A 168 14.00 -29.70 -62.66
C ASP A 168 15.20 -29.16 -63.47
N LYS A 169 16.41 -29.26 -62.91
CA LYS A 169 17.68 -28.95 -63.60
C LYS A 169 17.97 -30.03 -64.66
N ARG A 170 17.14 -30.13 -65.69
CA ARG A 170 17.54 -30.83 -66.92
C ARG A 170 18.39 -29.88 -67.75
N THR A 171 19.69 -29.86 -67.47
CA THR A 171 20.67 -29.42 -68.47
C THR A 171 20.64 -30.41 -69.63
N VAL A 172 19.75 -30.19 -70.60
CA VAL A 172 19.80 -30.89 -71.88
C VAL A 172 21.05 -30.38 -72.59
N ARG A 173 22.13 -31.14 -72.46
CA ARG A 173 23.35 -30.97 -73.25
C ARG A 173 23.05 -31.52 -74.64
N THR A 174 22.83 -30.62 -75.59
CA THR A 174 22.83 -30.93 -77.03
C THR A 174 24.06 -30.30 -77.65
#